data_AF-A2F1S8-F1
#
_entry.id   AF-A2F1S8-F1
#
_cell.length_a   1.000
_cell.length_b   1.000
_cell.length_c   1.000
_cell.angle_alpha   90.00
_cell.angle_beta   90.00
_cell.angle_gamma   90.00
#
_symmetry.space_group_name_H-M   'P 1'
#
loop_
_entity.id
_entity.type
_entity.pdbx_description
1 polymer ?
#
loop_
_entity_poly.entity_id
_entity_poly.type
_entity_poly.pdbx_seq_one_letter_code
_entity_poly.pdbx_strand_id
1 'polypeptide(L)'
;MLSNNMYCAEQIQIPPDMPPILKAYSKEIIRKNPEDIIAFSVQYFKDRLDDPPASSAGYRVTLDDLHGLQEQLSQVLKTQNELKRADYQQACEDQALSPDVLANILRLGFADQEVIDLYVFMGIAAALVSSNFDKTISNLFQIFKDDQGQSKIPTKDLINVFSFLASKDPTIPAENLQKLKDGATGEFVDYETYQKIFAKEE
;
A
#
# COMPACT_ATOMS: atom_id res chain seq x y z
N MET A 1 42.37 -32.31 -21.04
CA MET A 1 41.84 -31.82 -19.74
C MET A 1 41.63 -30.31 -19.86
N LEU A 2 40.47 -29.88 -20.33
CA LEU A 2 40.00 -28.50 -20.23
C LEU A 2 38.59 -28.60 -19.68
N SER A 3 38.45 -28.40 -18.37
CA SER A 3 37.15 -28.26 -17.74
C SER A 3 36.59 -26.89 -18.15
N ASN A 4 35.84 -26.87 -19.25
CA ASN A 4 34.96 -25.76 -19.56
C ASN A 4 33.88 -25.73 -18.48
N ASN A 5 34.11 -24.93 -17.42
CA ASN A 5 33.02 -24.51 -16.54
C ASN A 5 32.12 -23.58 -17.36
N MET A 6 31.17 -24.19 -18.05
CA MET A 6 30.06 -23.51 -18.70
C MET A 6 29.14 -23.01 -17.58
N TYR A 7 29.42 -21.81 -17.06
CA TYR A 7 28.49 -21.12 -16.16
C TYR A 7 27.31 -20.64 -17.00
N CYS A 8 26.22 -21.40 -17.02
CA CYS A 8 24.95 -20.93 -17.57
C CYS A 8 24.27 -20.04 -16.52
N ALA A 9 23.75 -18.89 -16.92
CA ALA A 9 22.97 -17.99 -16.04
C ALA A 9 21.81 -18.70 -15.33
N GLU A 10 21.26 -19.77 -15.92
CA GLU A 10 20.19 -20.61 -15.36
C GLU A 10 20.62 -21.39 -14.09
N GLN A 11 21.92 -21.48 -13.78
CA GLN A 11 22.43 -22.16 -12.59
C GLN A 11 22.41 -21.26 -11.34
N ILE A 12 22.21 -19.94 -11.50
CA ILE A 12 22.12 -19.00 -10.39
C ILE A 12 20.67 -18.99 -9.90
N GLN A 13 20.38 -19.77 -8.86
CA GLN A 13 19.09 -19.68 -8.18
C GLN A 13 19.07 -18.43 -7.30
N ILE A 14 18.41 -17.38 -7.78
CA ILE A 14 18.15 -16.17 -7.02
C ILE A 14 16.99 -16.48 -6.06
N PRO A 15 17.15 -16.34 -4.74
CA PRO A 15 16.03 -16.47 -3.81
C PRO A 15 14.92 -15.48 -4.19
N PRO A 16 13.64 -15.90 -4.22
CA PRO A 16 12.53 -15.05 -4.66
C PRO A 16 12.42 -13.77 -3.81
N ASP A 17 12.86 -13.81 -2.57
CA ASP A 17 12.82 -12.68 -1.63
C ASP A 17 14.03 -11.73 -1.77
N MET A 18 15.09 -12.11 -2.49
CA MET A 18 16.28 -11.27 -2.61
C MET A 18 15.99 -9.93 -3.32
N PRO A 19 15.33 -9.90 -4.50
CA PRO A 19 15.04 -8.63 -5.18
C PRO A 19 14.26 -7.60 -4.31
N PRO A 20 13.16 -7.95 -3.63
CA PRO A 20 12.44 -6.99 -2.79
C PRO A 20 13.26 -6.53 -1.56
N ILE A 21 14.05 -7.42 -0.93
CA ILE A 21 14.94 -7.05 0.18
C ILE A 21 15.97 -6.00 -0.28
N LEU A 22 16.61 -6.23 -1.42
CA LEU A 22 17.60 -5.30 -1.96
C LEU A 22 16.97 -3.98 -2.38
N LYS A 23 15.78 -3.98 -3.01
CA LYS A 23 15.08 -2.75 -3.37
C LYS A 23 14.71 -1.92 -2.14
N ALA A 24 14.20 -2.56 -1.09
CA ALA A 24 13.87 -1.88 0.17
C ALA A 24 15.10 -1.23 0.81
N TYR A 25 16.21 -1.97 0.87
CA TYR A 25 17.46 -1.49 1.40
C TYR A 25 18.00 -0.31 0.56
N SER A 26 18.02 -0.45 -0.78
CA SER A 26 18.46 0.62 -1.68
C SER A 26 17.60 1.88 -1.57
N LYS A 27 16.26 1.74 -1.47
CA LYS A 27 15.35 2.87 -1.23
C LYS A 27 15.70 3.61 0.07
N GLU A 28 15.96 2.89 1.16
CA GLU A 28 16.32 3.50 2.43
C GLU A 28 17.68 4.20 2.40
N ILE A 29 18.66 3.64 1.70
CA ILE A 29 19.95 4.31 1.46
C ILE A 29 19.75 5.62 0.70
N ILE A 30 18.98 5.60 -0.40
CA ILE A 30 18.70 6.80 -1.20
C ILE A 30 17.96 7.85 -0.37
N ARG A 31 16.95 7.43 0.41
CA ARG A 31 16.11 8.31 1.22
C ARG A 31 16.89 8.96 2.37
N LYS A 32 17.76 8.21 3.04
CA LYS A 32 18.50 8.68 4.21
C LYS A 32 19.82 9.34 3.86
N ASN A 33 20.35 9.06 2.67
CA ASN A 33 21.65 9.53 2.18
C ASN A 33 22.73 9.51 3.29
N PRO A 34 22.96 8.35 3.95
CA PRO A 34 23.84 8.28 5.11
C PRO A 34 25.29 8.53 4.70
N GLU A 35 26.05 9.25 5.53
CA GLU A 35 27.49 9.46 5.32
C GLU A 35 28.27 8.13 5.38
N ASP A 36 27.91 7.24 6.30
CA ASP A 36 28.49 5.89 6.43
C ASP A 36 27.46 4.83 6.06
N ILE A 37 27.54 4.37 4.80
CA ILE A 37 26.67 3.33 4.25
C ILE A 37 26.89 1.99 4.98
N ILE A 38 28.11 1.65 5.41
CA ILE A 38 28.37 0.35 6.05
C ILE A 38 27.75 0.32 7.44
N ALA A 39 27.97 1.36 8.25
CA ALA A 39 27.35 1.45 9.57
C ALA A 39 25.82 1.45 9.46
N PHE A 40 25.27 2.20 8.51
CA PHE A 40 23.84 2.19 8.22
C PHE A 40 23.34 0.80 7.82
N SER A 41 24.06 0.09 6.93
CA SER A 41 23.71 -1.27 6.48
C SER A 41 23.60 -2.23 7.66
N VAL A 42 24.61 -2.23 8.53
CA VAL A 42 24.66 -3.10 9.70
C VAL A 42 23.47 -2.83 10.62
N GLN A 43 23.16 -1.56 10.86
CA GLN A 43 22.03 -1.19 11.71
C GLN A 43 20.70 -1.58 11.05
N TYR A 44 20.51 -1.25 9.77
CA TYR A 44 19.30 -1.55 9.01
C TYR A 44 18.93 -3.04 9.07
N PHE A 45 19.89 -3.93 8.78
CA PHE A 45 19.62 -5.38 8.80
C PHE A 45 19.47 -5.94 10.22
N LYS A 46 20.09 -5.33 11.24
CA LYS A 46 19.83 -5.67 12.66
C LYS A 46 18.40 -5.30 13.07
N ASP A 47 17.96 -4.08 12.75
CA ASP A 47 16.61 -3.63 13.07
C ASP A 47 15.54 -4.52 12.40
N ARG A 48 15.81 -4.99 11.18
CA ARG A 48 14.93 -5.94 10.47
C ARG A 48 14.94 -7.36 11.02
N LEU A 49 15.96 -7.73 11.79
CA LEU A 49 15.99 -8.99 12.52
C LEU A 49 15.16 -8.91 13.81
N ASP A 50 15.27 -7.80 14.53
CA ASP A 50 14.57 -7.58 15.79
C ASP A 50 13.07 -7.29 15.60
N ASP A 51 12.71 -6.61 14.51
CA ASP A 51 11.33 -6.29 14.13
C ASP A 51 11.05 -6.74 12.68
N PRO A 52 10.86 -8.06 12.45
CA PRO A 52 10.70 -8.60 11.13
C PRO A 52 9.45 -8.03 10.43
N PRO A 53 9.53 -7.76 9.13
CA PRO A 53 8.40 -7.27 8.35
C PRO A 53 7.26 -8.28 8.33
N ALA A 54 6.03 -7.76 8.24
CA ALA A 54 4.80 -8.57 8.25
C ALA A 54 4.61 -9.47 7.01
N SER A 55 5.50 -9.42 6.02
CA SER A 55 5.50 -10.31 4.85
C SER A 55 6.74 -11.20 4.84
N SER A 56 6.59 -12.42 4.33
CA SER A 56 7.62 -13.47 4.19
C SER A 56 8.93 -12.95 3.58
N ALA A 57 8.83 -11.91 2.76
CA ALA A 57 9.89 -11.42 1.89
C ALA A 57 10.80 -10.36 2.52
N GLY A 58 10.84 -10.18 3.85
CA GLY A 58 11.74 -9.16 4.42
C GLY A 58 11.33 -7.70 4.08
N TYR A 59 10.11 -7.51 3.55
CA TYR A 59 9.60 -6.23 3.03
C TYR A 59 8.45 -5.68 3.89
N ARG A 60 8.66 -4.52 4.51
CA ARG A 60 7.55 -3.70 5.03
C ARG A 60 7.03 -2.85 3.89
N VAL A 61 5.77 -3.05 3.53
CA VAL A 61 5.05 -2.12 2.67
C VAL A 61 5.04 -0.75 3.36
N THR A 62 5.56 0.27 2.69
CA THR A 62 5.56 1.65 3.19
C THR A 62 4.43 2.45 2.54
N LEU A 63 4.11 3.62 3.10
CA LEU A 63 3.16 4.53 2.46
C LEU A 63 3.65 5.03 1.10
N ASP A 64 4.96 5.24 0.94
CA ASP A 64 5.54 5.66 -0.34
C ASP A 64 5.36 4.58 -1.42
N ASP A 65 5.42 3.30 -1.05
CA ASP A 65 5.16 2.21 -1.98
C ASP A 65 3.69 2.13 -2.38
N LEU A 66 2.78 2.33 -1.43
CA LEU A 66 1.35 2.35 -1.70
C LEU A 66 0.95 3.56 -2.54
N HIS A 67 1.59 4.71 -2.30
CA HIS A 67 1.41 5.91 -3.11
C HIS A 67 1.87 5.66 -4.55
N GLY A 68 3.09 5.14 -4.75
CA GLY A 68 3.58 4.81 -6.09
C GLY A 68 2.68 3.79 -6.81
N LEU A 69 2.18 2.78 -6.08
CA LEU A 69 1.25 1.79 -6.63
C LEU A 69 -0.06 2.45 -7.06
N GLN A 70 -0.61 3.33 -6.22
CA GLN A 70 -1.81 4.10 -6.52
C GLN A 70 -1.61 4.99 -7.75
N GLU A 71 -0.48 5.69 -7.87
CA GLU A 71 -0.19 6.53 -9.04
C GLU A 71 -0.18 5.72 -10.33
N GLN A 72 0.53 4.58 -10.33
CA GLN A 72 0.62 3.71 -11.50
C GLN A 72 -0.76 3.20 -11.94
N LEU A 73 -1.56 2.71 -10.99
CA LEU A 73 -2.92 2.23 -11.26
C LEU A 73 -3.84 3.35 -11.75
N SER A 74 -3.72 4.56 -11.20
CA SER A 74 -4.47 5.72 -11.67
C SER A 74 -4.08 6.12 -13.10
N GLN A 75 -2.82 5.96 -13.51
CA GLN A 75 -2.44 6.19 -14.92
C GLN A 75 -3.06 5.14 -15.85
N VAL A 76 -3.07 3.88 -15.44
CA VAL A 76 -3.74 2.81 -16.20
C VAL A 76 -5.23 3.15 -16.36
N LEU A 77 -5.92 3.54 -15.29
CA LEU A 77 -7.34 3.93 -15.31
C LEU A 77 -7.65 5.17 -16.18
N LYS A 78 -6.66 5.98 -16.56
CA LYS A 78 -6.88 7.03 -17.58
C LYS A 78 -6.96 6.48 -19.01
N THR A 79 -6.43 5.29 -19.24
CA THR A 79 -6.37 4.64 -20.56
C THR A 79 -7.44 3.57 -20.75
N GLN A 80 -8.04 3.08 -19.67
CA GLN A 80 -9.09 2.05 -19.67
C GLN A 80 -10.19 2.37 -18.65
N ASN A 81 -11.38 1.79 -18.84
CA ASN A 81 -12.55 2.14 -18.01
C ASN A 81 -12.56 1.47 -16.62
N GLU A 82 -11.81 0.39 -16.43
CA GLU A 82 -11.82 -0.42 -15.21
C GLU A 82 -10.44 -1.03 -14.95
N LEU A 83 -10.07 -1.28 -13.69
CA LEU A 83 -8.83 -1.98 -13.35
C LEU A 83 -9.13 -3.45 -13.06
N LYS A 84 -8.39 -4.34 -13.73
CA LYS A 84 -8.49 -5.79 -13.57
C LYS A 84 -7.36 -6.31 -12.72
N ARG A 85 -7.53 -7.52 -12.17
CA ARG A 85 -6.50 -8.22 -11.38
C ARG A 85 -5.11 -8.20 -12.02
N ALA A 86 -5.02 -8.34 -13.35
CA ALA A 86 -3.75 -8.31 -14.07
C ALA A 86 -3.02 -6.95 -13.94
N ASP A 87 -3.76 -5.84 -13.88
CA ASP A 87 -3.18 -4.50 -13.72
C ASP A 87 -2.53 -4.33 -12.34
N TYR A 88 -3.18 -4.85 -11.30
CA TYR A 88 -2.62 -4.84 -9.94
C TYR A 88 -1.41 -5.77 -9.83
N GLN A 89 -1.45 -6.93 -10.50
CA GLN A 89 -0.31 -7.82 -10.55
C GLN A 89 0.90 -7.16 -11.20
N GLN A 90 0.71 -6.59 -12.40
CA GLN A 90 1.77 -5.88 -13.10
C GLN A 90 2.31 -4.70 -12.28
N ALA A 91 1.42 -3.89 -11.70
CA ALA A 91 1.86 -2.74 -10.90
C ALA A 91 2.61 -3.16 -9.63
N CYS A 92 2.21 -4.25 -8.98
CA CYS A 92 2.96 -4.79 -7.85
C CYS A 92 4.34 -5.31 -8.27
N GLU A 93 4.44 -5.99 -9.41
CA GLU A 93 5.71 -6.49 -9.96
C GLU A 93 6.68 -5.35 -10.30
N ASP A 94 6.20 -4.28 -10.94
CA ASP A 94 7.00 -3.10 -11.26
C ASP A 94 7.49 -2.36 -9.99
N GLN A 95 6.62 -2.32 -8.98
CA GLN A 95 6.93 -1.83 -7.64
C GLN A 95 7.81 -2.81 -6.84
N ALA A 96 8.08 -4.01 -7.36
CA ALA A 96 8.71 -5.14 -6.67
C ALA A 96 8.14 -5.38 -5.27
N LEU A 97 6.81 -5.23 -5.15
CA LEU A 97 6.07 -5.64 -3.98
C LEU A 97 6.01 -7.16 -3.93
N SER A 98 6.09 -7.72 -2.72
CA SER A 98 5.95 -9.17 -2.56
C SER A 98 4.59 -9.64 -3.10
N PRO A 99 4.54 -10.74 -3.87
CA PRO A 99 3.29 -11.35 -4.33
C PRO A 99 2.30 -11.64 -3.19
N ASP A 100 2.80 -11.89 -1.98
CA ASP A 100 1.99 -12.14 -0.79
C ASP A 100 1.18 -10.91 -0.37
N VAL A 101 1.69 -9.69 -0.60
CA VAL A 101 0.95 -8.45 -0.30
C VAL A 101 -0.30 -8.38 -1.17
N LEU A 102 -0.13 -8.56 -2.48
CA LEU A 102 -1.22 -8.56 -3.42
C LEU A 102 -2.21 -9.70 -3.12
N ALA A 103 -1.71 -10.91 -2.89
CA ALA A 103 -2.55 -12.06 -2.55
C ALA A 103 -3.37 -11.82 -1.27
N ASN A 104 -2.78 -11.19 -0.24
CA ASN A 104 -3.48 -10.85 0.98
C ASN A 104 -4.59 -9.82 0.75
N ILE A 105 -4.32 -8.75 0.00
CA ILE A 105 -5.33 -7.72 -0.31
C ILE A 105 -6.48 -8.33 -1.12
N LEU A 106 -6.16 -9.10 -2.16
CA LEU A 106 -7.15 -9.76 -3.01
C LEU A 106 -7.99 -10.76 -2.23
N ARG A 107 -7.40 -11.53 -1.31
CA ARG A 107 -8.14 -12.44 -0.43
C ARG A 107 -9.10 -11.71 0.50
N LEU A 108 -8.72 -10.55 1.01
CA LEU A 108 -9.52 -9.81 2.00
C LEU A 108 -10.76 -9.13 1.38
N GLY A 109 -10.63 -8.57 0.18
CA GLY A 109 -11.70 -7.77 -0.45
C GLY A 109 -12.26 -8.31 -1.76
N PHE A 110 -11.52 -9.18 -2.46
CA PHE A 110 -11.72 -9.39 -3.89
C PHE A 110 -11.52 -10.85 -4.32
N ALA A 111 -11.78 -11.85 -3.47
CA ALA A 111 -11.41 -13.24 -3.72
C ALA A 111 -11.86 -13.74 -5.11
N ASP A 112 -13.10 -13.40 -5.49
CA ASP A 112 -13.74 -13.85 -6.74
C ASP A 112 -14.02 -12.70 -7.74
N GLN A 113 -13.37 -11.55 -7.57
CA GLN A 113 -13.58 -10.38 -8.44
C GLN A 113 -12.45 -10.26 -9.48
N GLU A 114 -12.82 -10.11 -10.75
CA GLU A 114 -11.88 -9.78 -11.85
C GLU A 114 -11.58 -8.29 -11.87
N VAL A 115 -12.62 -7.46 -11.77
CA VAL A 115 -12.54 -6.01 -11.69
C VAL A 115 -12.38 -5.61 -10.22
N ILE A 116 -11.39 -4.77 -9.94
CA ILE A 116 -10.97 -4.43 -8.59
C ILE A 116 -11.06 -2.91 -8.43
N ASP A 117 -11.83 -2.46 -7.43
CA ASP A 117 -11.96 -1.06 -7.09
C ASP A 117 -10.67 -0.50 -6.46
N LEU A 118 -10.14 0.56 -7.06
CA LEU A 118 -8.85 1.17 -6.64
C LEU A 118 -8.89 1.67 -5.19
N TYR A 119 -9.96 2.35 -4.81
CA TYR A 119 -10.05 2.97 -3.49
C TYR A 119 -10.22 1.93 -2.40
N VAL A 120 -11.07 0.92 -2.61
CA VAL A 120 -11.22 -0.21 -1.68
C VAL A 120 -9.92 -1.02 -1.60
N PHE A 121 -9.24 -1.24 -2.71
CA PHE A 121 -7.92 -1.88 -2.71
C PHE A 121 -6.92 -1.10 -1.85
N MET A 122 -6.82 0.22 -2.06
CA MET A 122 -5.93 1.08 -1.28
C MET A 122 -6.37 1.21 0.19
N GLY A 123 -7.66 1.13 0.48
CA GLY A 123 -8.19 1.08 1.85
C GLY A 123 -7.73 -0.16 2.60
N ILE A 124 -7.79 -1.33 1.96
CA ILE A 124 -7.27 -2.58 2.53
C ILE A 124 -5.75 -2.52 2.67
N ALA A 125 -5.05 -2.02 1.65
CA ALA A 125 -3.60 -1.87 1.69
C ALA A 125 -3.15 -0.92 2.81
N ALA A 126 -3.85 0.19 3.01
CA ALA A 126 -3.64 1.11 4.11
C ALA A 126 -3.86 0.44 5.46
N ALA A 127 -4.86 -0.44 5.59
CA ALA A 127 -5.13 -1.17 6.83
C ALA A 127 -3.98 -2.12 7.21
N LEU A 128 -3.31 -2.73 6.22
CA LEU A 128 -2.15 -3.61 6.45
C LEU A 128 -0.94 -2.89 7.07
N VAL A 129 -0.84 -1.57 6.90
CA VAL A 129 0.28 -0.74 7.40
C VAL A 129 -0.15 0.20 8.54
N SER A 130 -1.36 0.03 9.08
CA SER A 130 -1.95 0.90 10.09
C SER A 130 -2.18 0.15 11.40
N SER A 131 -2.02 0.85 12.53
CA SER A 131 -2.23 0.27 13.86
C SER A 131 -3.69 0.26 14.32
N ASN A 132 -4.53 1.10 13.71
CA ASN A 132 -5.95 1.22 14.02
C ASN A 132 -6.72 1.85 12.84
N PHE A 133 -8.03 1.92 12.98
CA PHE A 133 -8.92 2.44 11.95
C PHE A 133 -8.67 3.92 11.61
N ASP A 134 -8.50 4.79 12.60
CA ASP A 134 -8.25 6.22 12.35
C ASP A 134 -6.95 6.44 11.57
N LYS A 135 -5.91 5.67 11.92
CA LYS A 135 -4.65 5.67 11.19
C LYS A 135 -4.80 5.11 9.79
N THR A 136 -5.67 4.12 9.59
CA THR A 136 -6.01 3.58 8.27
C THR A 136 -6.59 4.65 7.36
N ILE A 137 -7.58 5.41 7.83
CA ILE A 137 -8.17 6.48 7.02
C ILE A 137 -7.17 7.62 6.79
N SER A 138 -6.40 8.01 7.81
CA SER A 138 -5.32 9.00 7.65
C SER A 138 -4.27 8.57 6.60
N ASN A 139 -3.89 7.29 6.61
CA ASN A 139 -2.95 6.73 5.66
C ASN A 139 -3.55 6.64 4.25
N LEU A 140 -4.85 6.32 4.13
CA LEU A 140 -5.55 6.35 2.84
C LEU A 140 -5.47 7.74 2.19
N PHE A 141 -5.74 8.82 2.95
CA PHE A 141 -5.54 10.17 2.43
C PHE A 141 -4.07 10.41 2.02
N GLN A 142 -3.10 9.99 2.83
CA GLN A 142 -1.69 10.15 2.45
C GLN A 142 -1.31 9.41 1.16
N ILE A 143 -1.90 8.24 0.90
CA ILE A 143 -1.69 7.47 -0.34
C ILE A 143 -2.22 8.23 -1.56
N PHE A 144 -3.33 8.96 -1.44
CA PHE A 144 -3.93 9.74 -2.53
C PHE A 144 -3.51 11.22 -2.53
N LYS A 145 -2.39 11.55 -1.89
CA LYS A 145 -1.87 12.92 -1.87
C LYS A 145 -1.28 13.27 -3.23
N ASP A 146 -1.63 14.44 -3.77
CA ASP A 146 -1.09 14.94 -5.04
C ASP A 146 0.25 15.68 -4.88
N ASP A 147 0.85 16.06 -6.01
CA ASP A 147 2.10 16.83 -6.07
C ASP A 147 2.03 18.19 -5.36
N GLN A 148 0.83 18.77 -5.22
CA GLN A 148 0.59 20.02 -4.50
C GLN A 148 0.39 19.80 -3.00
N GLY A 149 0.43 18.54 -2.57
CA GLY A 149 0.24 18.10 -1.21
C GLY A 149 -1.21 18.08 -0.74
N GLN A 150 -2.18 18.23 -1.64
CA GLN A 150 -3.59 18.07 -1.34
C GLN A 150 -3.95 16.59 -1.38
N SER A 151 -4.78 16.14 -0.44
CA SER A 151 -5.34 14.80 -0.49
C SER A 151 -6.85 14.90 -0.55
N LYS A 152 -7.41 14.53 -1.69
CA LYS A 152 -8.85 14.55 -1.95
C LYS A 152 -9.27 13.19 -2.49
N ILE A 153 -10.28 12.62 -1.86
CA ILE A 153 -10.87 11.34 -2.27
C ILE A 153 -12.31 11.63 -2.70
N PRO A 154 -12.80 11.08 -3.83
CA PRO A 154 -14.21 11.20 -4.17
C PRO A 154 -15.08 10.68 -3.03
N THR A 155 -16.09 11.44 -2.65
CA THR A 155 -16.93 11.15 -1.48
C THR A 155 -17.55 9.75 -1.55
N LYS A 156 -18.04 9.37 -2.73
CA LYS A 156 -18.62 8.05 -2.98
C LYS A 156 -17.62 6.94 -2.65
N ASP A 157 -16.37 7.10 -3.08
CA ASP A 157 -15.33 6.09 -2.91
C ASP A 157 -14.85 6.03 -1.47
N LEU A 158 -14.72 7.18 -0.79
CA LEU A 158 -14.43 7.22 0.65
C LEU A 158 -15.52 6.49 1.46
N ILE A 159 -16.80 6.71 1.15
CA ILE A 159 -17.92 6.01 1.79
C ILE A 159 -17.85 4.50 1.52
N ASN A 160 -17.53 4.09 0.29
CA ASN A 160 -17.39 2.68 -0.07
C ASN A 160 -16.25 2.02 0.72
N VAL A 161 -15.09 2.67 0.80
CA VAL A 161 -13.94 2.21 1.59
C VAL A 161 -14.31 2.10 3.07
N PHE A 162 -14.89 3.15 3.63
CA PHE A 162 -15.30 3.18 5.04
C PHE A 162 -16.29 2.06 5.34
N SER A 163 -17.33 1.90 4.50
CA SER A 163 -18.32 0.84 4.66
C SER A 163 -17.70 -0.55 4.57
N PHE A 164 -16.77 -0.76 3.64
CA PHE A 164 -16.07 -2.03 3.51
C PHE A 164 -15.26 -2.35 4.77
N LEU A 165 -14.41 -1.42 5.20
CA LEU A 165 -13.55 -1.62 6.38
C LEU A 165 -14.38 -1.80 7.66
N ALA A 166 -15.42 -0.98 7.86
CA ALA A 166 -16.35 -1.10 8.98
C ALA A 166 -17.08 -2.45 9.02
N SER A 167 -17.37 -3.05 7.86
CA SER A 167 -17.99 -4.39 7.81
C SER A 167 -17.05 -5.51 8.29
N LYS A 168 -15.73 -5.26 8.31
CA LYS A 168 -14.70 -6.23 8.71
C LYS A 168 -14.20 -6.02 10.15
N ASP A 169 -14.48 -4.87 10.74
CA ASP A 169 -14.05 -4.52 12.09
C ASP A 169 -15.27 -4.11 12.95
N PRO A 170 -15.76 -5.00 13.83
CA PRO A 170 -16.93 -4.76 14.66
C PRO A 170 -16.69 -3.72 15.76
N THR A 171 -15.44 -3.26 15.96
CA THR A 171 -15.13 -2.21 16.94
C THR A 171 -15.54 -0.83 16.44
N ILE A 172 -15.80 -0.68 15.14
CA ILE A 172 -16.19 0.58 14.52
C ILE A 172 -17.70 0.80 14.74
N PRO A 173 -18.12 1.90 15.39
CA PRO A 173 -19.52 2.21 15.59
C PRO A 173 -20.28 2.33 14.26
N ALA A 174 -21.43 1.65 14.14
CA ALA A 174 -22.25 1.69 12.93
C ALA A 174 -22.73 3.12 12.58
N GLU A 175 -22.92 3.97 13.58
CA GLU A 175 -23.26 5.38 13.42
C GLU A 175 -22.18 6.19 12.68
N ASN A 176 -20.92 5.77 12.72
CA ASN A 176 -19.82 6.50 12.07
C ASN A 176 -19.99 6.53 10.55
N LEU A 177 -20.51 5.45 9.95
CA LEU A 177 -20.80 5.42 8.53
C LEU A 177 -21.92 6.42 8.18
N GLN A 178 -22.93 6.56 9.03
CA GLN A 178 -24.01 7.51 8.82
C GLN A 178 -23.50 8.96 8.99
N LYS A 179 -22.72 9.23 10.04
CA LYS A 179 -22.03 10.51 10.26
C LYS A 179 -21.20 10.92 9.04
N LEU A 180 -20.44 9.99 8.46
CA LEU A 180 -19.68 10.25 7.23
C LEU A 180 -20.60 10.62 6.07
N LYS A 181 -21.67 9.85 5.83
CA LYS A 181 -22.62 10.13 4.74
C LYS A 181 -23.31 11.48 4.88
N ASP A 182 -23.63 11.89 6.11
CA ASP A 182 -24.32 13.14 6.40
C ASP A 182 -23.35 14.35 6.33
N GLY A 183 -22.11 14.17 6.76
CA GLY A 183 -21.10 15.22 6.80
C GLY A 183 -20.35 15.44 5.49
N ALA A 184 -20.17 14.39 4.68
CA ALA A 184 -19.46 14.45 3.40
C ALA A 184 -20.45 14.75 2.25
N THR A 185 -20.81 16.02 2.09
CA THR A 185 -21.81 16.46 1.08
C THR A 185 -21.20 16.91 -0.25
N GLY A 186 -19.88 17.15 -0.29
CA GLY A 186 -19.17 17.53 -1.51
C GLY A 186 -18.94 16.37 -2.48
N GLU A 187 -18.46 16.67 -3.69
CA GLU A 187 -18.01 15.64 -4.65
C GLU A 187 -16.73 14.93 -4.17
N PHE A 188 -15.87 15.68 -3.47
CA PHE A 188 -14.63 15.19 -2.88
C PHE A 188 -14.57 15.58 -1.39
N VAL A 189 -13.86 14.77 -0.61
CA VAL A 189 -13.54 15.03 0.79
C VAL A 189 -12.03 15.14 0.91
N ASP A 190 -11.54 16.16 1.62
CA ASP A 190 -10.15 16.23 2.07
C ASP A 190 -10.01 15.77 3.53
N TYR A 191 -8.77 15.54 3.96
CA TYR A 191 -8.53 15.01 5.30
C TYR A 191 -9.02 15.95 6.41
N GLU A 192 -8.93 17.27 6.23
CA GLU A 192 -9.43 18.24 7.21
C GLU A 192 -10.95 18.19 7.36
N THR A 193 -11.67 18.06 6.25
CA THR A 193 -13.12 17.91 6.22
C THR A 193 -13.52 16.60 6.90
N TYR A 194 -12.82 15.50 6.58
CA TYR A 194 -13.02 14.22 7.27
C TYR A 194 -12.83 14.36 8.79
N GLN A 195 -11.74 15.01 9.23
CA GLN A 195 -11.50 15.24 10.66
C GLN A 195 -12.60 16.07 11.32
N LYS A 196 -13.14 17.09 10.65
CA LYS A 196 -14.26 17.90 11.17
C LYS A 196 -15.53 17.10 11.36
N ILE A 197 -15.83 16.15 10.47
CA ILE A 197 -17.01 15.27 10.58
C ILE A 197 -16.93 14.39 11.84
N PHE A 198 -15.73 13.95 12.20
CA PHE A 198 -15.49 13.06 13.34
C PHE A 198 -14.96 13.77 14.60
N ALA A 199 -14.82 15.10 14.55
CA ALA A 199 -14.53 15.89 15.73
C ALA A 199 -15.71 15.75 16.70
N LYS A 200 -15.42 15.52 17.99
CA LYS A 200 -16.46 15.56 19.01
C LYS A 200 -17.03 16.97 19.06
N GLU A 201 -18.34 17.12 19.00
CA GLU A 201 -19.00 18.37 19.40
C GLU A 201 -18.58 18.66 20.86
N GLU A 202 -17.94 19.81 21.07
CA GLU A 202 -17.64 20.34 22.42
C GLU A 202 -18.91 20.79 23.14
#